data_AF-A0A1H0GIE2-F1
#
_entry.id   AF-A0A1H0GIE2-F1
#
_cell.length_a   1.000
_cell.length_b   1.000
_cell.length_c   1.000
_cell.angle_alpha   90.00
_cell.angle_beta   90.00
_cell.angle_gamma   90.00
#
_symmetry.space_group_name_H-M   'P 1'
#
loop_
_entity.id
_entity.type
_entity.pdbx_description
1 polymer ?
#
loop_
_entity_poly.entity_id
_entity_poly.type
_entity_poly.pdbx_seq_one_letter_code
_entity_poly.pdbx_strand_id
1 'polypeptide(L)'
;MARQIGDALTVSDHPDARTDLRSLAHGVCGAARNLGAFPLAQAARDLEANPSDRNALVGFRHELHRALVFIRALTVMEDHVDARRRAH
;
A
#
# COMPACT_ATOMS: atom_id res chain seq x y z
N MET A 1 -11.41 2.82 -10.44
CA MET A 1 -11.09 2.48 -9.04
C MET A 1 -9.89 3.25 -8.47
N ALA A 2 -9.08 3.98 -9.25
CA ALA A 2 -7.95 4.77 -8.74
C ALA A 2 -8.33 6.00 -7.86
N ARG A 3 -9.60 6.45 -7.88
CA ARG A 3 -10.06 7.63 -7.11
C ARG A 3 -10.02 7.45 -5.59
N GLN A 4 -10.28 6.23 -5.11
CA GLN A 4 -10.49 6.00 -3.68
C GLN A 4 -9.20 6.13 -2.86
N ILE A 5 -8.03 5.93 -3.48
CA ILE A 5 -6.72 6.12 -2.85
C ILE A 5 -6.34 7.62 -2.83
N GLY A 6 -6.71 8.37 -3.86
CA GLY A 6 -6.43 9.81 -3.96
C GLY A 6 -7.22 10.65 -2.97
N ASP A 7 -8.50 10.33 -2.75
CA ASP A 7 -9.36 11.06 -1.81
C ASP A 7 -9.00 10.80 -0.34
N ALA A 8 -8.36 9.67 -0.03
CA ALA A 8 -7.82 9.41 1.31
C ALA A 8 -6.56 10.25 1.61
N LEU A 9 -5.95 10.85 0.60
CA LEU A 9 -4.72 11.66 0.70
C LEU A 9 -5.00 13.17 0.69
N THR A 10 -6.25 13.61 0.47
CA THR A 10 -6.65 15.01 0.64
C THR A 10 -6.87 15.32 2.11
N VAL A 11 -5.77 15.68 2.78
CA VAL A 11 -5.70 16.07 4.20
C VAL A 11 -6.51 17.35 4.42
N SER A 12 -7.59 17.24 5.21
CA SER A 12 -8.35 18.39 5.74
C SER A 12 -7.51 19.18 6.75
N ASP A 13 -7.86 20.44 7.01
CA ASP A 13 -7.10 21.40 7.80
C ASP A 13 -7.22 21.19 9.34
N HIS A 14 -6.82 19.99 9.81
CA HIS A 14 -6.64 19.47 11.19
C HIS A 14 -7.38 18.13 11.45
N PRO A 15 -7.04 17.01 10.78
CA PRO A 15 -7.51 15.69 11.13
C PRO A 15 -6.60 15.13 12.24
N ASP A 16 -7.14 14.39 13.20
CA ASP A 16 -6.29 13.62 14.11
C ASP A 16 -5.44 12.66 13.27
N ALA A 17 -4.11 12.77 13.33
CA ALA A 17 -3.17 11.94 12.56
C ALA A 17 -3.44 10.43 12.73
N ARG A 18 -4.06 10.03 13.85
CA ARG A 18 -4.50 8.65 14.08
C ARG A 18 -5.66 8.24 13.17
N THR A 19 -6.59 9.15 12.91
CA THR A 19 -7.73 8.94 11.99
C THR A 19 -7.24 8.78 10.55
N ASP A 20 -6.25 9.58 10.15
CA ASP A 20 -5.63 9.47 8.82
C ASP A 20 -4.88 8.14 8.68
N LEU A 21 -4.08 7.77 9.67
CA LEU A 21 -3.38 6.48 9.69
C LEU A 21 -4.34 5.29 9.64
N ARG A 22 -5.44 5.35 10.39
CA ARG A 22 -6.46 4.31 10.39
C ARG A 22 -7.14 4.20 9.02
N SER A 23 -7.52 5.32 8.42
CA SER A 23 -8.17 5.36 7.10
C SER A 23 -7.26 4.82 6.02
N LEU A 24 -5.97 5.20 6.04
CA LEU A 24 -4.94 4.67 5.15
C LEU A 24 -4.79 3.16 5.32
N ALA A 25 -4.65 2.69 6.56
CA ALA A 25 -4.48 1.28 6.88
C ALA A 25 -5.69 0.44 6.40
N HIS A 26 -6.91 0.94 6.61
CA HIS A 26 -8.13 0.32 6.13
C HIS A 26 -8.15 0.16 4.59
N GLY A 27 -7.87 1.24 3.86
CA GLY A 27 -7.83 1.23 2.40
C GLY A 27 -6.78 0.26 1.85
N VAL A 28 -5.59 0.27 2.44
CA VAL A 28 -4.50 -0.63 2.04
C VAL A 28 -4.83 -2.08 2.39
N CYS A 29 -5.48 -2.35 3.52
CA CYS A 29 -5.92 -3.70 3.90
C CYS A 29 -6.84 -4.31 2.83
N GLY A 30 -7.85 -3.56 2.38
CA GLY A 30 -8.76 -3.99 1.32
C GLY A 30 -8.03 -4.28 -0.01
N ALA A 31 -7.18 -3.33 -0.44
CA ALA A 31 -6.41 -3.48 -1.68
C ALA A 31 -5.44 -4.68 -1.62
N ALA A 32 -4.70 -4.84 -0.52
CA ALA A 32 -3.75 -5.92 -0.34
C ALA A 32 -4.42 -7.30 -0.35
N ARG A 33 -5.63 -7.44 0.23
CA ARG A 33 -6.39 -8.70 0.17
C ARG A 33 -6.82 -9.05 -1.24
N ASN A 34 -7.30 -8.07 -2.00
CA ASN A 34 -7.74 -8.27 -3.38
C ASN A 34 -6.57 -8.70 -4.30
N LEU A 35 -5.35 -8.26 -3.98
CA LEU A 35 -4.12 -8.62 -4.70
C LEU A 35 -3.43 -9.89 -4.17
N GLY A 36 -3.95 -10.52 -3.10
CA GLY A 36 -3.31 -11.67 -2.46
C GLY A 36 -2.04 -11.34 -1.66
N ALA A 37 -1.76 -10.05 -1.40
CA ALA A 37 -0.63 -9.60 -0.59
C ALA A 37 -0.94 -9.74 0.92
N PHE A 38 -1.15 -10.98 1.36
CA PHE A 38 -1.60 -11.28 2.72
C PHE A 38 -0.71 -10.69 3.84
N PRO A 39 0.64 -10.69 3.74
CA PRO A 39 1.48 -10.05 4.75
C PRO A 39 1.20 -8.54 4.89
N LEU A 40 1.04 -7.82 3.78
CA LEU A 40 0.69 -6.40 3.78
C LEU A 40 -0.72 -6.17 4.33
N ALA A 41 -1.68 -7.02 3.95
CA ALA A 41 -3.04 -6.95 4.48
C ALA A 41 -3.08 -7.15 6.00
N GLN A 42 -2.26 -8.05 6.54
CA GLN A 42 -2.17 -8.28 7.97
C GLN A 42 -1.53 -7.09 8.69
N ALA A 43 -0.39 -6.58 8.21
CA ALA A 43 0.27 -5.42 8.80
C ALA A 43 -0.63 -4.16 8.76
N ALA A 44 -1.42 -4.00 7.68
CA ALA A 44 -2.42 -2.95 7.57
C ALA A 44 -3.53 -3.11 8.62
N ARG A 45 -4.05 -4.32 8.82
CA ARG A 45 -5.05 -4.59 9.85
C ARG A 45 -4.53 -4.31 11.26
N ASP A 46 -3.29 -4.68 11.55
CA ASP A 46 -2.68 -4.47 12.88
C ASP A 46 -2.56 -2.97 13.18
N LEU A 47 -2.17 -2.16 12.19
CA LEU A 47 -2.14 -0.70 12.32
C LEU A 47 -3.54 -0.08 12.40
N GLU A 48 -4.51 -0.58 11.63
CA GLU A 48 -5.91 -0.12 11.68
C GLU A 48 -6.52 -0.33 13.07
N ALA A 49 -6.23 -1.48 13.69
CA ALA A 49 -6.70 -1.81 15.02
C ALA A 49 -6.05 -0.93 16.11
N ASN A 50 -4.75 -0.63 15.97
CA ASN A 50 -4.00 0.16 16.94
C ASN A 50 -3.13 1.24 16.26
N PRO A 51 -3.70 2.38 15.82
CA PRO A 51 -2.97 3.43 15.10
C PRO A 51 -1.86 4.12 15.91
N SER A 52 -1.90 3.97 17.24
CA SER A 52 -0.90 4.52 18.16
C SER A 52 0.27 3.56 18.43
N ASP A 53 0.17 2.30 17.99
CA ASP A 53 1.23 1.33 18.19
C ASP A 53 2.36 1.56 17.17
N ARG A 54 3.52 1.96 17.70
CA ARG A 54 4.72 2.20 16.91
C ARG A 54 5.20 0.94 16.19
N ASN A 55 5.03 -0.24 16.79
CA ASN A 55 5.44 -1.50 16.16
C ASN A 55 4.54 -1.84 14.97
N ALA A 56 3.23 -1.66 15.11
CA ALA A 56 2.28 -1.80 14.01
C ALA A 56 2.61 -0.84 12.86
N LEU A 57 2.93 0.42 13.15
CA LEU A 57 3.32 1.40 12.14
C LEU A 57 4.62 1.01 11.42
N VAL A 58 5.62 0.54 12.16
CA VAL A 58 6.90 0.07 11.58
C VAL A 58 6.67 -1.16 10.70
N GLY A 59 5.86 -2.12 11.15
CA GLY A 59 5.51 -3.32 10.40
C GLY A 59 4.76 -2.99 9.11
N PHE A 60 3.76 -2.11 9.19
CA PHE A 60 3.02 -1.65 8.02
C PHE A 60 3.92 -0.96 6.98
N ARG A 61 4.80 -0.06 7.43
CA ARG A 61 5.78 0.59 6.55
C ARG A 61 6.75 -0.40 5.91
N HIS A 62 7.19 -1.41 6.66
CA HIS A 62 8.08 -2.45 6.13
C HIS A 62 7.42 -3.22 5.00
N GLU A 63 6.17 -3.66 5.18
CA GLU A 63 5.44 -4.39 4.14
C GLU A 63 5.11 -3.52 2.92
N LEU A 64 4.80 -2.23 3.12
CA LEU A 64 4.65 -1.28 2.00
C LEU A 64 5.94 -1.17 1.18
N HIS A 65 7.10 -1.09 1.84
CA HIS A 65 8.38 -1.04 1.16
C HIS A 65 8.65 -2.32 0.35
N ARG A 66 8.35 -3.50 0.93
CA ARG A 66 8.46 -4.78 0.21
C ARG A 66 7.55 -4.81 -1.02
N ALA A 67 6.30 -4.35 -0.89
CA ALA A 67 5.37 -4.26 -2.02
C ALA A 67 5.89 -3.35 -3.13
N LEU A 68 6.49 -2.19 -2.79
CA LEU A 68 7.11 -1.29 -3.77
C LEU A 68 8.28 -1.94 -4.52
N VAL A 69 9.10 -2.75 -3.84
CA VAL A 69 10.20 -3.49 -4.48
C VAL A 69 9.64 -4.48 -5.51
N PHE A 70 8.58 -5.21 -5.18
CA PHE A 70 7.93 -6.13 -6.12
C PHE A 70 7.32 -5.41 -7.32
N ILE A 71 6.62 -4.29 -7.10
CA ILE A 71 6.04 -3.48 -8.17
C ILE A 71 7.14 -2.99 -9.13
N ARG A 72 8.26 -2.50 -8.61
CA ARG A 72 9.40 -2.08 -9.45
C ARG A 72 9.97 -3.23 -10.26
N ALA A 73 10.10 -4.42 -9.67
CA ALA A 73 10.56 -5.60 -10.38
C ALA A 73 9.61 -5.96 -11.54
N LEU A 74 8.30 -5.89 -11.32
CA LEU A 74 7.29 -6.11 -12.37
C LEU A 74 7.41 -5.11 -13.51
N THR A 75 7.58 -3.81 -13.21
CA THR A 75 7.77 -2.76 -14.24
C THR A 75 9.00 -3.04 -15.10
N VAL A 76 10.13 -3.41 -14.47
CA VAL A 76 11.34 -3.77 -15.22
C VAL A 76 11.08 -4.97 -16.12
N MET A 77 10.37 -6.00 -15.65
CA MET A 77 10.05 -7.17 -16.47
C MET A 77 9.12 -6.83 -17.65
N GLU A 78 8.14 -5.96 -17.45
CA GLU A 78 7.23 -5.46 -18.50
C GLU A 78 8.02 -4.76 -19.62
N ASP A 79 8.96 -3.88 -19.26
CA ASP A 79 9.83 -3.20 -20.22
C ASP A 79 10.66 -4.19 -21.06
N HIS A 80 11.15 -5.26 -20.44
CA HIS A 80 11.91 -6.30 -21.15
C HIS A 80 11.03 -7.09 -22.12
N VAL A 81 9.78 -7.40 -21.75
CA VAL A 81 8.82 -8.08 -22.63
C VAL A 81 8.51 -7.21 -23.84
N ASP A 82 8.26 -5.92 -23.64
CA ASP A 82 7.96 -4.97 -24.71
C ASP A 82 9.15 -4.74 -25.65
N ALA A 83 10.37 -4.66 -25.10
CA ALA A 83 11.58 -4.57 -25.91
C ALA A 83 11.75 -5.78 -26.83
N ARG A 84 11.49 -7.00 -26.33
CA ARG A 84 11.54 -8.23 -27.15
C ARG A 84 10.46 -8.23 -28.23
N ARG A 85 9.26 -7.75 -27.94
CA ARG A 85 8.16 -7.67 -28.92
C ARG A 85 8.46 -6.71 -30.08
N ARG A 86 9.20 -5.61 -29.84
CA ARG A 86 9.58 -4.64 -30.88
C ARG A 86 10.73 -5.11 -31.78
N ALA A 87 11.51 -6.09 -31.34
CA ALA A 87 12.64 -6.63 -32.07
C ALA A 87 12.27 -7.77 -33.06
N HIS A 88 11.00 -8.20 -33.05
CA HIS A 88 10.42 -9.21 -33.93
C HIS A 88 9.32 -8.58 -34.79
#